data_AF-A0A1V5WFP5-F1
#
_entry.id   AF-A0A1V5WFP5-F1
#
_cell.length_a   1.000
_cell.length_b   1.000
_cell.length_c   1.000
_cell.angle_alpha   90.00
_cell.angle_beta   90.00
_cell.angle_gamma   90.00
#
_symmetry.space_group_name_H-M   'P 1'
#
loop_
_entity.id
_entity.type
_entity.pdbx_description
1 polymer ?
#
loop_
_entity_poly.entity_id
_entity_poly.type
_entity_poly.pdbx_seq_one_letter_code
_entity_poly.pdbx_strand_id
1 'polypeptide(L)' 'MKIAFEASFARDLKHIRNKQLLQQVQQVIENVKEAATIDTVRGLKKMQGV' A
#
# COMPACT_ATOMS: atom_id res chain seq x y z
N MET A 1 16.04 6.93 4.09
CA MET A 1 15.70 5.62 3.52
C MET A 1 15.34 5.81 2.05
N LYS A 2 16.04 5.16 1.10
CA LYS A 2 15.70 5.25 -0.33
C LYS A 2 14.57 4.27 -0.61
N ILE A 3 13.34 4.77 -0.73
CA ILE A 3 12.16 3.95 -0.98
C ILE A 3 12.13 3.60 -2.48
N ALA A 4 12.46 2.35 -2.79
CA ALA A 4 12.22 1.78 -4.11
C ALA A 4 11.01 0.84 -4.00
N PHE A 5 9.91 1.20 -4.63
CA PHE A 5 8.80 0.27 -4.82
C PHE A 5 9.22 -0.83 -5.79
N GLU A 6 8.63 -2.01 -5.66
CA GLU A 6 8.84 -3.08 -6.64
C GLU A 6 8.43 -2.57 -8.03
N ALA A 7 9.09 -3.08 -9.07
CA ALA A 7 8.93 -2.59 -10.44
C ALA A 7 7.47 -2.65 -10.93
N SER A 8 6.67 -3.58 -10.41
CA SER A 8 5.22 -3.69 -10.61
C SER A 8 4.50 -2.44 -10.10
N PHE A 9 4.55 -2.20 -8.78
CA PHE A 9 3.89 -1.05 -8.16
C PHE A 9 4.43 0.29 -8.66
N ALA A 10 5.72 0.40 -8.96
CA ALA A 10 6.30 1.64 -9.47
C ALA A 10 5.68 2.07 -10.81
N ARG A 11 5.24 1.12 -11.65
CA ARG A 11 4.52 1.41 -12.89
C ARG A 11 3.10 1.88 -12.60
N ASP A 12 2.39 1.18 -11.71
CA ASP A 12 0.99 1.49 -11.39
C ASP A 12 0.84 2.83 -10.67
N LEU A 13 1.75 3.14 -9.73
CA LEU A 13 1.76 4.40 -8.99
C LEU A 13 1.96 5.61 -9.93
N LYS A 14 2.67 5.46 -11.05
CA LYS A 14 2.85 6.55 -12.04
C LYS A 14 1.55 6.92 -12.75
N HIS A 15 0.56 6.03 -12.80
CA HIS A 15 -0.71 6.29 -13.47
C HIS A 15 -1.72 7.04 -12.58
N ILE A 16 -1.46 7.12 -11.27
CA ILE A 16 -2.34 7.83 -10.32
C ILE A 16 -2.06 9.34 -10.37
N ARG A 17 -2.94 10.09 -11.05
CA ARG A 17 -2.82 11.55 -11.17
C ARG A 17 -3.27 12.31 -9.93
N ASN A 18 -4.22 11.76 -9.18
CA ASN A 18 -4.69 12.37 -7.94
C ASN A 18 -3.61 12.22 -6.86
N LYS A 19 -3.01 13.34 -6.46
CA LYS A 19 -1.89 13.37 -5.51
C LYS A 19 -2.27 12.83 -4.12
N GLN A 20 -3.48 13.12 -3.66
CA GLN A 20 -3.95 12.65 -2.36
C GLN A 20 -4.14 11.13 -2.38
N LEU A 21 -4.75 10.61 -3.45
CA LEU A 21 -4.89 9.17 -3.66
C LEU A 21 -3.52 8.49 -3.76
N LEU A 22 -2.58 9.07 -4.50
CA LEU A 22 -1.23 8.55 -4.63
C LEU A 22 -0.53 8.45 -3.27
N GLN A 23 -0.60 9.50 -2.45
CA GLN A 23 -0.04 9.47 -1.10
C GLN A 23 -0.70 8.42 -0.21
N GLN A 24 -2.03 8.29 -0.26
CA GLN A 24 -2.75 7.29 0.50
C GLN A 24 -2.32 5.87 0.11
N VAL A 25 -2.21 5.59 -1.19
CA VAL A 25 -1.78 4.28 -1.69
C VAL A 25 -0.34 3.98 -1.27
N GLN A 26 0.58 4.94 -1.41
CA GLN A 26 1.96 4.79 -0.96
C GLN A 26 2.05 4.47 0.53
N GLN A 27 1.31 5.22 1.37
CA GLN A 27 1.27 5.00 2.81
C GLN A 27 0.73 3.61 3.17
N VAL A 28 -0.30 3.13 2.46
CA VAL A 28 -0.84 1.77 2.67
C VAL A 28 0.21 0.72 2.31
N ILE A 29 0.90 0.86 1.18
CA ILE A 29 1.96 -0.08 0.77
C ILE A 29 3.08 -0.12 1.82
N GLU A 30 3.51 1.03 2.33
CA GLU A 30 4.54 1.12 3.36
C GLU A 30 4.08 0.46 4.66
N ASN A 31 2.88 0.79 5.15
CA ASN A 31 2.31 0.20 6.37
C ASN A 31 2.24 -1.33 6.29
N VAL A 32 1.93 -1.89 5.11
CA VAL A 32 1.89 -3.34 4.89
C VAL A 32 3.30 -3.94 4.85
N LYS A 33 4.28 -3.24 4.25
CA LYS A 33 5.68 -3.71 4.18
C LYS A 33 6.39 -3.69 5.54
N GLU A 34 6.05 -2.73 6.40
CA GLU A 34 6.63 -2.59 7.74
C GLU A 34 5.92 -3.46 8.80
N ALA A 35 4.71 -3.93 8.51
CA ALA A 35 3.94 -4.77 9.41
C ALA A 35 4.62 -6.12 9.66
N ALA A 36 4.93 -6.42 10.92
CA ALA A 36 5.50 -7.71 11.33
C ALA A 36 4.45 -8.82 11.36
N THR A 37 3.17 -8.47 11.60
CA THR A 37 2.06 -9.41 11.64
C THR A 37 0.82 -8.81 10.99
N ILE A 38 -0.12 -9.67 10.59
CA ILE A 38 -1.38 -9.26 9.99
C ILE A 38 -2.19 -8.31 10.90
N ASP A 39 -2.08 -8.50 12.22
CA ASP A 39 -2.79 -7.71 13.22
C ASP A 39 -2.29 -6.26 13.29
N THR A 40 -1.04 -6.01 12.86
CA THR A 40 -0.47 -4.64 12.83
C THR A 40 -0.91 -3.82 11.63
N VAL A 41 -1.50 -4.44 10.61
CA VAL A 41 -2.00 -3.73 9.43
C VAL A 41 -3.39 -3.16 9.73
N ARG A 42 -3.46 -1.83 9.85
CA ARG A 42 -4.72 -1.11 10.10
C ARG A 42 -5.69 -1.26 8.93
N GLY A 43 -6.97 -1.43 9.26
CA GLY A 43 -8.05 -1.45 8.27
C GLY A 43 -8.23 -2.79 7.54
N LEU A 44 -7.48 -3.83 7.89
CA LEU A 44 -7.74 -5.18 7.40
C LEU A 44 -9.06 -5.71 7.97
N LYS A 45 -9.86 -6.29 7.08
CA LYS A 45 -11.00 -7.12 7.42
C LYS A 45 -10.92 -8.41 6.63
N LYS A 46 -11.17 -9.54 7.28
CA LYS A 46 -11.29 -10.82 6.59
C LYS A 46 -12.46 -10.72 5.62
N MET A 47 -12.21 -10.94 4.33
CA MET A 47 -13.28 -11.06 3.36
C MET A 47 -14.14 -12.27 3.75
N GLN A 48 -15.42 -12.02 4.00
CA GLN A 48 -16.40 -13.10 4.16
C GLN A 48 -16.91 -13.44 2.76
N GLY A 49 -16.71 -14.68 2.33
CA GLY A 49 -17.40 -15.22 1.16
C GLY A 49 -18.87 -15.42 1.49
N VAL A 50 -19.73 -15.24 0.48
CA VAL A 50 -21.15 -15.64 0.53
C VAL A 50 -21.24 -17.16 0.61
#